data_AF-A0A7R8UGB5-F1
#
_entry.id   AF-A0A7R8UGB5-F1
#
_cell.length_a   1.000
_cell.length_b   1.000
_cell.length_c   1.000
_cell.angle_alpha   90.00
_cell.angle_beta   90.00
_cell.angle_gamma   90.00
#
_symmetry.space_group_name_H-M   'P 1'
#
loop_
_entity.id
_entity.type
_entity.pdbx_description
1 polymer ?
#
loop_
_entity_poly.entity_id
_entity_poly.type
_entity_poly.pdbx_seq_one_letter_code
_entity_poly.pdbx_strand_id
1 'polypeptide(L)'
;MTDDVKRYFTNLLQKVSGLFCILVTDRDGVPLIRIDNKTIEDIDLPPSLFSTFALATDQAGKLGLGKNKTIISMYSNYQIVQMNKLPLIVTFVGTENCNTGHILALEKSIDGYLDEIKLAVTES
;
A
#
# COMPACT_ATOMS: atom_id res chain seq x y z
N MET A 1 -19.41 -3.58 -6.72
CA MET A 1 -18.29 -4.17 -5.95
C MET A 1 -16.95 -3.57 -6.40
N THR A 2 -16.41 -3.91 -7.58
CA THR A 2 -15.11 -3.37 -8.02
C THR A 2 -15.11 -1.85 -8.17
N ASP A 3 -16.21 -1.25 -8.65
CA ASP A 3 -16.31 0.21 -8.82
C ASP A 3 -16.45 0.96 -7.50
N ASP A 4 -17.15 0.38 -6.51
CA ASP A 4 -17.33 0.97 -5.18
C ASP A 4 -16.00 1.01 -4.43
N VAL A 5 -15.24 -0.08 -4.49
CA VAL A 5 -13.89 -0.19 -3.93
C VAL A 5 -12.96 0.83 -4.61
N LYS A 6 -12.92 0.86 -5.96
CA LYS A 6 -12.10 1.84 -6.69
C LYS A 6 -12.46 3.27 -6.33
N ARG A 7 -13.75 3.60 -6.23
CA ARG A 7 -14.23 4.94 -5.83
C ARG A 7 -13.81 5.28 -4.40
N TYR A 8 -13.90 4.32 -3.47
CA TYR A 8 -13.44 4.51 -2.10
C TYR A 8 -11.95 4.85 -2.03
N PHE A 9 -11.09 4.02 -2.65
CA PHE A 9 -9.65 4.26 -2.67
C PHE A 9 -9.27 5.54 -3.43
N THR A 10 -10.02 5.92 -4.47
CA THR A 10 -9.85 7.22 -5.17
C THR A 10 -10.13 8.39 -4.23
N ASN A 11 -11.19 8.32 -3.42
CA ASN A 11 -11.48 9.35 -2.42
C ASN A 11 -10.42 9.40 -1.32
N LEU A 12 -9.86 8.25 -0.91
CA LEU A 12 -8.76 8.21 0.05
C LEU A 12 -7.50 8.89 -0.47
N LEU A 13 -7.18 8.70 -1.75
CA LEU A 13 -6.04 9.34 -2.39
C LEU A 13 -6.08 10.87 -2.23
N GLN A 14 -7.26 11.46 -2.38
CA GLN A 14 -7.46 12.91 -2.27
C GLN A 14 -7.42 13.45 -0.82
N LYS A 15 -7.50 12.58 0.20
CA LYS A 15 -7.45 13.02 1.62
C LYS A 15 -6.05 13.36 2.10
N VAL A 16 -5.02 12.86 1.42
CA VAL A 16 -3.63 13.03 1.83
C VAL A 16 -2.91 13.85 0.77
N SER A 17 -2.55 15.08 1.11
CA SER A 17 -1.77 15.95 0.23
C SER A 17 -0.41 15.33 -0.07
N GLY A 18 -0.03 15.30 -1.36
CA GLY A 18 1.22 14.69 -1.82
C GLY A 18 1.17 13.17 -1.97
N LEU A 19 0.01 12.52 -1.79
CA LEU A 19 -0.14 11.09 -2.06
C LEU A 19 -0.41 10.85 -3.56
N PHE A 20 0.36 9.95 -4.15
CA PHE A 20 0.43 9.69 -5.57
C PHE A 20 -0.32 8.41 -5.95
N CYS A 21 -0.03 7.33 -5.23
CA CYS A 21 -0.55 6.01 -5.57
C CYS A 21 -0.96 5.27 -4.31
N ILE A 22 -2.06 4.53 -4.42
CA ILE A 22 -2.42 3.44 -3.51
C ILE A 22 -2.47 2.16 -4.32
N LEU A 23 -1.68 1.17 -3.92
CA LEU A 23 -1.58 -0.12 -4.56
C LEU A 23 -1.89 -1.22 -3.54
N VAL A 24 -2.74 -2.16 -3.93
CA VAL A 24 -3.00 -3.40 -3.18
C VAL A 24 -2.50 -4.55 -4.03
N THR A 25 -1.55 -5.31 -3.50
CA THR A 25 -1.01 -6.52 -4.14
C THR A 25 -1.23 -7.74 -3.26
N ASP A 26 -1.08 -8.92 -3.86
CA ASP A 26 -0.78 -10.12 -3.09
C ASP A 26 0.69 -10.12 -2.60
N ARG A 27 1.14 -11.25 -2.04
CA ARG A 27 2.52 -11.43 -1.55
C ARG A 27 3.58 -11.50 -2.65
N ASP A 28 3.19 -11.92 -3.86
CA ASP A 28 4.10 -12.07 -4.99
C ASP A 28 4.26 -10.75 -5.77
N GLY A 29 3.48 -9.72 -5.39
CA GLY A 29 3.51 -8.39 -5.98
C GLY A 29 2.52 -8.23 -7.14
N VAL A 30 1.60 -9.18 -7.33
CA VAL A 30 0.57 -9.09 -8.37
C VAL A 30 -0.45 -8.01 -7.98
N PRO A 31 -0.66 -6.98 -8.81
CA PRO A 31 -1.57 -5.88 -8.49
C PRO A 31 -3.03 -6.31 -8.59
N LEU A 32 -3.77 -6.17 -7.49
CA LEU A 32 -5.23 -6.38 -7.45
C LEU A 32 -5.97 -5.05 -7.64
N ILE A 33 -5.47 -3.99 -7.01
CA ILE A 33 -6.02 -2.64 -7.12
C ILE A 33 -4.85 -1.68 -7.24
N ARG A 34 -4.93 -0.81 -8.25
CA ARG A 34 -4.03 0.32 -8.41
C ARG A 34 -4.85 1.58 -8.65
N ILE A 35 -4.64 2.59 -7.80
CA ILE A 35 -5.25 3.90 -7.92
C ILE A 35 -4.13 4.93 -7.97
N ASP A 36 -4.04 5.63 -9.09
CA ASP A 36 -3.04 6.67 -9.34
C ASP A 36 -3.71 8.04 -9.41
N ASN A 37 -3.01 9.06 -8.95
CA ASN A 37 -3.36 10.43 -9.28
C ASN A 37 -2.93 10.71 -10.73
N LYS A 38 -3.81 11.34 -11.54
CA LYS A 38 -3.54 11.61 -12.97
C LYS A 38 -2.31 12.49 -13.23
N THR A 39 -1.71 13.05 -12.19
CA THR A 39 -0.54 13.93 -12.23
C THR A 39 0.80 13.19 -12.32
N ILE A 40 0.81 11.86 -12.27
CA ILE A 40 2.05 11.07 -12.26
C ILE A 40 2.38 10.62 -13.67
N GLU A 41 3.21 11.40 -14.36
CA GLU A 41 3.88 10.93 -15.59
C GLU A 41 5.23 10.24 -15.29
N ASP A 42 5.77 10.30 -14.06
CA ASP A 42 7.21 10.03 -13.84
C ASP A 42 7.62 9.08 -12.69
N ILE A 43 6.73 8.28 -12.09
CA ILE A 43 7.16 7.27 -11.09
C ILE A 43 7.01 5.86 -11.64
N ASP A 44 8.04 5.41 -12.36
CA ASP A 44 8.20 4.01 -12.73
C ASP A 44 8.65 3.20 -11.51
N LEU A 45 7.68 2.63 -10.80
CA LEU A 45 7.94 1.74 -9.67
C LEU A 45 8.24 0.35 -10.22
N PRO A 46 9.47 -0.17 -10.04
CA PRO A 46 9.81 -1.47 -10.57
C PRO A 46 8.95 -2.54 -9.88
N PRO A 47 8.43 -3.54 -10.61
CA PRO A 47 7.61 -4.61 -10.01
C PRO A 47 8.31 -5.33 -8.84
N SER A 48 9.65 -5.40 -8.86
CA SER A 48 10.46 -5.96 -7.79
C SER A 48 10.33 -5.24 -6.44
N LEU A 49 9.92 -3.98 -6.43
CA LEU A 49 9.67 -3.22 -5.21
C LEU A 49 8.61 -3.89 -4.33
N PHE A 50 7.54 -4.41 -4.96
CA PHE A 50 6.39 -4.95 -4.24
C PHE A 50 6.68 -6.32 -3.64
N SER A 51 7.39 -7.17 -4.36
CA SER A 51 7.84 -8.49 -3.85
C SER A 51 8.96 -8.36 -2.80
N THR A 52 9.78 -7.30 -2.86
CA THR A 52 10.83 -7.05 -1.85
C THR A 52 10.25 -6.84 -0.44
N PHE A 53 9.04 -6.29 -0.31
CA PHE A 53 8.40 -6.09 0.99
C PHE A 53 8.18 -7.41 1.74
N ALA A 54 7.75 -8.48 1.04
CA ALA A 54 7.51 -9.77 1.66
C ALA A 54 8.78 -10.32 2.34
N LEU A 55 9.93 -10.20 1.68
CA LEU A 55 11.22 -10.57 2.25
C LEU A 55 11.60 -9.66 3.41
N ALA A 56 11.43 -8.34 3.25
CA ALA A 56 11.81 -7.36 4.26
C ALA A 56 10.97 -7.51 5.55
N THR A 57 9.66 -7.73 5.43
CA THR A 57 8.76 -7.91 6.59
C THR A 57 9.08 -9.20 7.35
N ASP A 58 9.43 -10.28 6.63
CA ASP A 58 9.86 -11.55 7.23
C ASP A 58 11.18 -11.41 8.00
N GLN A 59 12.15 -10.67 7.46
CA GLN A 59 13.40 -10.40 8.20
C GLN A 59 13.17 -9.46 9.37
N ALA A 60 12.36 -8.41 9.21
CA ALA A 60 12.01 -7.50 10.30
C ALA A 60 11.28 -8.22 11.45
N GLY A 61 10.46 -9.23 11.15
CA GLY A 61 9.81 -10.07 12.16
C GLY A 61 10.79 -10.89 13.02
N LYS A 62 12.02 -11.11 12.55
CA LYS A 62 13.06 -11.86 13.29
C LYS A 62 13.85 -11.01 14.28
N LEU A 63 13.56 -9.71 14.39
CA LEU A 63 14.22 -8.82 15.34
C LEU A 63 13.81 -9.06 16.82
N GLY A 64 12.91 -10.02 17.09
CA GLY A 64 12.43 -10.30 18.45
C GLY A 64 11.39 -9.28 18.97
N LEU A 65 10.89 -8.40 18.11
CA LEU A 65 9.93 -7.33 18.44
C LEU A 65 8.47 -7.68 18.08
N GLY A 66 8.21 -8.95 17.78
CA GLY A 66 6.93 -9.43 17.28
C GLY A 66 6.77 -9.25 15.76
N LYS A 67 5.54 -9.41 15.28
CA LYS A 67 5.22 -9.37 13.85
C LYS A 67 5.36 -7.95 13.28
N ASN A 68 6.14 -7.80 12.22
CA ASN A 68 6.24 -6.52 11.51
C ASN A 68 4.89 -6.14 10.88
N LYS A 69 4.47 -4.90 11.14
CA LYS A 69 3.19 -4.35 10.65
C LYS A 69 3.38 -3.42 9.45
N THR A 70 4.43 -2.62 9.46
CA THR A 70 4.63 -1.56 8.47
C THR A 70 6.13 -1.35 8.27
N ILE A 71 6.51 -1.07 7.02
CA ILE A 71 7.83 -0.56 6.66
C ILE A 71 7.62 0.79 5.96
N ILE A 72 8.43 1.77 6.34
CA ILE A 72 8.42 3.12 5.76
C ILE A 72 9.81 3.36 5.17
N SER A 73 9.86 3.60 3.87
CA SER A 73 11.10 3.84 3.12
C SER A 73 11.09 5.28 2.61
N MET A 74 12.02 6.10 3.11
CA MET A 74 12.16 7.51 2.72
C MET A 74 13.27 7.65 1.66
N TYR A 75 12.94 8.25 0.53
CA TYR A 75 13.87 8.59 -0.55
C TYR A 75 13.91 10.11 -0.73
N SER A 76 14.84 10.61 -1.56
CA SER A 76 15.04 12.06 -1.73
C SER A 76 13.82 12.80 -2.28
N ASN A 77 13.03 12.16 -3.15
CA ASN A 77 11.91 12.79 -3.87
C ASN A 77 10.56 12.09 -3.64
N TYR A 78 10.55 11.03 -2.83
CA TYR A 78 9.33 10.27 -2.55
C TYR A 78 9.49 9.45 -1.28
N GLN A 79 8.36 8.98 -0.75
CA GLN A 79 8.32 8.00 0.31
C GLN A 79 7.39 6.86 -0.07
N ILE A 80 7.69 5.68 0.48
CA ILE A 80 6.90 4.48 0.30
C ILE A 80 6.50 3.96 1.69
N VAL A 81 5.20 3.78 1.92
CA VAL A 81 4.67 3.17 3.13
C VAL A 81 4.00 1.86 2.75
N GLN A 82 4.53 0.75 3.25
CA GLN A 82 3.99 -0.59 2.98
C GLN A 82 3.45 -1.20 4.26
N MET A 83 2.18 -1.61 4.22
CA MET A 83 1.46 -2.19 5.35
C MET A 83 1.22 -3.68 5.13
N ASN A 84 1.55 -4.46 6.14
CA ASN A 84 1.38 -5.90 6.17
C ASN A 84 -0.07 -6.28 6.52
N LYS A 85 -0.88 -6.58 5.49
CA LYS A 85 -2.32 -6.89 5.60
C LYS A 85 -2.65 -8.29 5.07
N LEU A 86 -1.82 -9.27 5.46
CA LEU A 86 -1.85 -10.64 4.93
C LEU A 86 -3.27 -11.20 4.67
N PRO A 87 -3.48 -11.88 3.54
CA PRO A 87 -2.51 -12.19 2.47
C PRO A 87 -2.13 -11.01 1.56
N LEU A 88 -2.66 -9.81 1.82
CA LEU A 88 -2.43 -8.62 1.00
C LEU A 88 -1.29 -7.75 1.52
N ILE A 89 -0.73 -6.95 0.62
CA ILE A 89 0.20 -5.85 0.92
C ILE A 89 -0.43 -4.56 0.39
N VAL A 90 -0.49 -3.54 1.24
CA VAL A 90 -0.95 -2.21 0.82
C VAL A 90 0.24 -1.27 0.75
N THR A 91 0.48 -0.70 -0.42
CA THR A 91 1.59 0.22 -0.69
C THR A 91 1.03 1.61 -0.99
N PHE A 92 1.51 2.60 -0.24
CA PHE A 92 1.25 4.02 -0.47
C PHE A 92 2.53 4.66 -0.99
N VAL A 93 2.40 5.50 -2.01
CA VAL A 93 3.52 6.24 -2.59
C VAL A 93 3.14 7.70 -2.58
N GLY A 94 4.00 8.56 -2.04
CA GLY A 94 3.79 10.00 -2.01
C GLY A 94 5.10 10.77 -2.12
N THR A 95 5.02 12.10 -2.17
CA THR A 95 6.20 12.98 -2.12
C THR A 95 7.02 12.77 -0.85
N GLU A 96 8.28 13.20 -0.87
CA GLU A 96 9.15 13.29 0.29
C GLU A 96 8.54 14.10 1.45
N ASN A 97 7.69 15.08 1.10
CA ASN A 97 6.99 15.95 2.06
C ASN A 97 5.57 15.48 2.42
N CYS A 98 5.11 14.35 1.87
CA CYS A 98 3.80 13.79 2.18
C CYS A 98 3.71 13.43 3.68
N ASN A 99 2.58 13.73 4.32
CA ASN A 99 2.44 13.47 5.74
C ASN A 99 2.26 11.96 6.01
N THR A 100 3.34 11.30 6.44
CA THR A 100 3.34 9.86 6.76
C THR A 100 2.33 9.50 7.84
N GLY A 101 2.14 10.37 8.84
CA GLY A 101 1.15 10.16 9.90
C GLY A 101 -0.28 10.10 9.36
N HIS A 102 -0.61 10.92 8.37
CA HIS A 102 -1.92 10.86 7.69
C HIS A 102 -2.08 9.55 6.92
N ILE A 103 -1.03 9.06 6.25
CA ILE A 103 -1.06 7.74 5.58
C ILE A 103 -1.32 6.63 6.60
N LEU A 104 -0.61 6.61 7.73
CA LEU A 104 -0.80 5.61 8.79
C LEU A 104 -2.22 5.66 9.36
N ALA A 105 -2.81 6.85 9.50
CA ALA A 105 -4.19 7.00 9.97
C ALA A 105 -5.23 6.37 9.03
N LEU A 106 -4.91 6.20 7.73
CA LEU A 106 -5.80 5.53 6.77
C LEU A 106 -5.93 4.03 7.03
N GLU A 107 -5.00 3.40 7.74
CA GLU A 107 -4.94 1.95 7.94
C GLU A 107 -6.28 1.37 8.41
N LYS A 108 -6.87 1.92 9.46
CA LYS A 108 -8.14 1.41 10.01
C LYS A 108 -9.32 1.60 9.06
N SER A 109 -9.25 2.61 8.20
CA SER A 109 -10.32 2.95 7.27
C SER A 109 -10.36 1.99 6.07
N ILE A 110 -9.25 1.36 5.73
CA ILE A 110 -9.16 0.45 4.57
C ILE A 110 -9.50 -1.00 4.94
N ASP A 111 -9.41 -1.39 6.20
CA ASP A 111 -9.55 -2.80 6.63
C ASP A 111 -10.85 -3.46 6.16
N GLY A 112 -11.99 -2.76 6.25
CA GLY A 112 -13.28 -3.31 5.80
C GLY A 112 -13.31 -3.67 4.31
N TYR A 113 -12.72 -2.83 3.45
CA TYR A 113 -12.64 -3.11 2.02
C TYR A 113 -11.55 -4.14 1.67
N LEU A 114 -10.48 -4.22 2.48
CA LEU A 114 -9.46 -5.26 2.30
C LEU A 114 -10.03 -6.65 2.57
N ASP A 115 -10.91 -6.80 3.56
CA ASP A 115 -11.51 -8.10 3.88
C ASP A 115 -12.39 -8.63 2.73
N GLU A 116 -13.11 -7.74 2.03
CA GLU A 116 -13.83 -8.09 0.79
C GLU A 116 -12.89 -8.58 -0.32
N ILE A 117 -11.74 -7.92 -0.49
CA ILE A 117 -10.73 -8.31 -1.49
C ILE A 117 -10.09 -9.66 -1.13
N LYS A 118 -9.83 -9.91 0.16
CA LYS A 118 -9.27 -11.18 0.63
C LYS A 118 -10.18 -12.35 0.30
N LEU A 119 -11.50 -12.21 0.49
CA LEU A 119 -12.46 -13.25 0.15
C LEU A 119 -12.36 -13.63 -1.33
N ALA A 120 -12.34 -12.64 -2.23
CA ALA A 120 -12.21 -12.89 -3.66
C ALA A 120 -10.91 -13.60 -4.05
N VAL A 121 -9.79 -13.30 -3.40
CA VAL A 121 -8.49 -13.94 -3.66
C VAL A 121 -8.41 -15.36 -3.10
N THR A 122 -9.14 -15.66 -2.02
CA THR A 122 -9.09 -16.98 -1.36
C THR A 122 -10.06 -18.00 -1.98
N GLU A 123 -11.10 -17.52 -2.69
CA GLU A 123 -12.08 -18.35 -3.41
C GLU A 123 -11.68 -18.66 -4.87
N SER A 124 -10.53 -18.17 -5.33
CA SER A 124 -9.98 -18.39 -6.68
C SER A 124 -8.88 -19.46 -6.67
#